data_AF-A0A8S3ULW8-F1
#
_entry.id   AF-A0A8S3ULW8-F1
#
_cell.length_a   1.000
_cell.length_b   1.000
_cell.length_c   1.000
_cell.angle_alpha   90.00
_cell.angle_beta   90.00
_cell.angle_gamma   90.00
#
_symmetry.space_group_name_H-M   'P 1'
#
loop_
_entity.id
_entity.type
_entity.pdbx_description
1 polymer ?
#
loop_
_entity_poly.entity_id
_entity_poly.type
_entity_poly.pdbx_seq_one_letter_code
_entity_poly.pdbx_strand_id
1 'polypeptide(L)'
;MSKLQKTNTAQYVSLVLCLVNNKQLSNENMPSNHVKKRIYNSCGLDRGTADRKIFDALSNIEGTFVMEIGHDYSFIHDSIYEAIAYHYGQEFPEQILEFMPSNFILNKVIVVGSPTFNDLNIKIKESHFLKLAERLYLDLESNKLFDVFMNQALTYQPFLEVFIELIRKKPYEDFKFTFLTPRIGNSDHLINYDDLGERKYEDIYRDETIRRELLTDKRERESLEGKISQYVTFDQIDKLGCLLRAHSSFTRNC
;
A
#
# COMPACT_ATOMS: atom_id res chain seq x y z
N MET A 1 15.96 -16.41 8.43
CA MET A 1 15.75 -16.09 7.00
C MET A 1 17.04 -15.91 6.21
N SER A 2 18.07 -15.23 6.73
CA SER A 2 19.33 -15.00 5.99
C SER A 2 20.07 -16.28 5.57
N LYS A 3 19.91 -17.38 6.33
CA LYS A 3 20.43 -18.71 5.92
C LYS A 3 19.70 -19.23 4.68
N LEU A 4 18.37 -19.15 4.65
CA LEU A 4 17.54 -19.64 3.54
C LEU A 4 17.87 -18.91 2.23
N GLN A 5 17.99 -17.58 2.24
CA GLN A 5 18.39 -16.79 1.07
C GLN A 5 19.76 -17.22 0.50
N LYS A 6 20.73 -17.53 1.37
CA LYS A 6 22.10 -17.89 0.98
C LYS A 6 22.25 -19.35 0.57
N THR A 7 21.54 -20.27 1.22
CA THR A 7 21.71 -21.72 1.01
C THR A 7 20.66 -22.32 0.08
N ASN A 8 19.50 -21.68 -0.05
CA ASN A 8 18.42 -22.13 -0.92
C ASN A 8 17.68 -20.95 -1.56
N THR A 9 18.40 -20.25 -2.45
CA THR A 9 17.94 -19.01 -3.08
C THR A 9 16.63 -19.19 -3.85
N ALA A 10 16.42 -20.33 -4.52
CA ALA A 10 15.18 -20.60 -5.25
C ALA A 10 13.97 -20.68 -4.31
N GLN A 11 14.11 -21.34 -3.15
CA GLN A 11 13.06 -21.38 -2.12
C GLN A 11 12.79 -19.99 -1.53
N TYR A 12 13.84 -19.21 -1.26
CA TYR A 12 13.63 -17.86 -0.75
C TYR A 12 12.92 -16.96 -1.78
N VAL A 13 13.35 -17.01 -3.05
CA VAL A 13 12.72 -16.25 -4.13
C VAL A 13 11.27 -16.67 -4.34
N SER A 14 10.95 -17.96 -4.24
CA SER A 14 9.57 -18.41 -4.41
C SER A 14 8.65 -17.88 -3.30
N LEU A 15 9.14 -17.78 -2.06
CA LEU A 15 8.44 -17.11 -0.97
C LEU A 15 8.28 -15.60 -1.22
N VAL A 16 9.30 -14.92 -1.76
CA VAL A 16 9.20 -13.50 -2.11
C VAL A 16 8.22 -13.26 -3.27
N LEU A 17 8.16 -14.16 -4.25
CA LEU A 17 7.15 -14.10 -5.31
C LEU A 17 5.73 -14.29 -4.75
N CYS A 18 5.55 -15.21 -3.81
CA CYS A 18 4.28 -15.38 -3.09
C CYS A 18 3.92 -14.12 -2.25
N LEU A 19 4.92 -13.51 -1.61
CA LEU A 19 4.78 -12.25 -0.85
C LEU A 19 4.20 -11.11 -1.70
N VAL A 20 4.80 -10.83 -2.87
CA VAL A 20 4.39 -9.71 -3.73
C VAL A 20 3.10 -9.99 -4.50
N ASN A 21 2.63 -11.23 -4.47
CA ASN A 21 1.43 -11.66 -5.16
C ASN A 21 0.28 -11.94 -4.19
N ASN A 22 0.10 -11.05 -3.22
CA ASN A 22 -0.99 -11.09 -2.23
C ASN A 22 -1.06 -12.42 -1.46
N LYS A 23 0.09 -12.93 -1.00
CA LYS A 23 0.21 -14.15 -0.17
C LYS A 23 -0.09 -15.46 -0.89
N GLN A 24 -0.26 -15.44 -2.21
CA GLN A 24 -0.60 -16.62 -2.99
C GLN A 24 0.17 -16.65 -4.31
N LEU A 25 0.60 -17.83 -4.77
CA LEU A 25 1.27 -17.99 -6.05
C LEU A 25 0.79 -19.22 -6.80
N SER A 26 0.46 -19.03 -8.07
CA SER A 26 0.03 -20.05 -9.02
C SER A 26 0.54 -19.70 -10.41
N ASN A 27 0.36 -20.63 -11.35
CA ASN A 27 0.72 -20.38 -12.75
C ASN A 27 -0.11 -19.23 -13.37
N GLU A 28 -1.34 -19.03 -12.90
CA GLU A 28 -2.28 -18.06 -13.45
C GLU A 28 -2.04 -16.65 -12.94
N ASN A 29 -1.58 -16.51 -11.69
CA ASN A 29 -1.36 -15.22 -11.04
C ASN A 29 0.14 -14.88 -10.93
N MET A 30 1.02 -15.54 -11.70
CA MET A 30 2.46 -15.30 -11.64
C MET A 30 2.81 -13.81 -11.87
N PRO A 31 3.69 -13.21 -11.05
CA PRO A 31 4.08 -11.82 -11.25
C PRO A 31 4.65 -11.56 -12.64
N SER A 32 4.46 -10.31 -13.12
CA SER A 32 4.95 -9.91 -14.43
C SER A 32 6.45 -10.14 -14.57
N ASN A 33 6.92 -10.38 -15.80
CA ASN A 33 8.34 -10.62 -16.07
C ASN A 33 9.26 -9.48 -15.58
N HIS A 34 8.75 -8.25 -15.51
CA HIS A 34 9.48 -7.12 -14.93
C HIS A 34 9.70 -7.32 -13.42
N VAL A 35 8.64 -7.62 -12.67
CA VAL A 35 8.69 -7.86 -11.22
C VAL A 35 9.59 -9.06 -10.91
N LYS A 36 9.42 -10.18 -11.62
CA LYS A 36 10.25 -11.38 -11.45
C LYS A 36 11.73 -11.09 -11.61
N LYS A 37 12.12 -10.41 -12.70
CA LYS A 37 13.53 -10.09 -12.96
C LYS A 37 14.14 -9.21 -11.88
N ARG A 38 13.38 -8.26 -11.33
CA ARG A 38 13.85 -7.41 -10.22
C ARG A 38 14.07 -8.21 -8.94
N ILE A 39 13.12 -9.06 -8.57
CA ILE A 39 13.23 -9.94 -7.40
C ILE A 39 14.40 -10.92 -7.57
N TYR A 40 14.53 -11.56 -8.73
CA TYR A 40 15.60 -12.52 -9.00
C TYR A 40 16.97 -11.86 -8.85
N ASN A 41 17.13 -10.68 -9.46
CA ASN A 41 18.37 -9.91 -9.36
C ASN A 41 18.70 -9.52 -7.92
N SER A 42 17.72 -9.05 -7.15
CA SER A 42 17.90 -8.68 -5.74
C SER A 42 18.25 -9.86 -4.85
N CYS A 43 17.70 -11.04 -5.13
CA CYS A 43 17.97 -12.24 -4.35
C CYS A 43 19.19 -13.04 -4.84
N GLY A 44 19.82 -12.66 -5.95
CA GLY A 44 20.95 -13.38 -6.53
C GLY A 44 20.57 -14.66 -7.30
N LEU A 45 19.32 -14.76 -7.76
CA LEU A 45 18.86 -15.85 -8.63
C LEU A 45 19.06 -15.48 -10.10
N ASP A 46 19.40 -16.47 -10.94
CA ASP A 46 19.54 -16.25 -12.37
C ASP A 46 18.23 -15.76 -13.01
N ARG A 47 18.32 -14.71 -13.83
CA ARG A 47 17.16 -14.09 -14.52
C ARG A 47 16.53 -15.01 -15.57
N GLY A 48 17.25 -16.04 -16.02
CA GLY A 48 16.75 -17.08 -16.92
C GLY A 48 16.09 -18.27 -16.21
N THR A 49 15.97 -18.23 -14.87
CA THR A 49 15.35 -19.32 -14.11
C THR A 49 13.90 -19.52 -14.55
N ALA A 50 13.61 -20.73 -15.04
CA ALA A 50 12.27 -21.11 -15.49
C ALA A 50 11.29 -21.18 -14.31
N ASP A 51 10.03 -20.78 -14.55
CA ASP A 51 8.97 -20.78 -13.54
C ASP A 51 8.77 -22.17 -12.90
N ARG A 52 8.96 -23.25 -13.67
CA ARG A 52 8.96 -24.63 -13.13
C ARG A 52 9.90 -24.81 -11.93
N LYS A 53 11.10 -24.23 -11.97
CA LYS A 53 12.06 -24.32 -10.85
C LYS A 53 11.58 -23.57 -9.60
N ILE A 54 10.74 -22.54 -9.77
CA ILE A 54 10.13 -21.80 -8.67
C ILE A 54 9.04 -22.66 -8.00
N PHE A 55 8.19 -23.31 -8.79
CA PHE A 55 7.16 -24.21 -8.26
C PHE A 55 7.76 -25.48 -7.65
N ASP A 56 8.78 -26.06 -8.27
CA ASP A 56 9.54 -27.17 -7.66
C ASP A 56 10.12 -26.73 -6.30
N ALA A 57 10.60 -25.48 -6.18
CA ALA A 57 11.10 -24.96 -4.91
C ALA A 57 9.99 -24.76 -3.86
N LEU A 58 8.77 -24.33 -4.26
CA LEU A 58 7.61 -24.22 -3.36
C LEU A 58 7.13 -25.56 -2.85
N SER A 59 6.99 -26.55 -3.73
CA SER A 59 6.58 -27.91 -3.36
C SER A 59 7.54 -28.51 -2.33
N ASN A 60 8.85 -28.27 -2.48
CA ASN A 60 9.86 -28.75 -1.53
C ASN A 60 9.79 -28.11 -0.13
N ILE A 61 9.05 -27.01 0.05
CA ILE A 61 8.87 -26.32 1.34
C ILE A 61 7.41 -26.28 1.79
N GLU A 62 6.56 -27.05 1.12
CA GLU A 62 5.17 -27.26 1.49
C GLU A 62 5.08 -27.86 2.90
N GLY A 63 4.05 -27.48 3.66
CA GLY A 63 3.87 -27.88 5.05
C GLY A 63 4.80 -27.18 6.05
N THR A 64 5.79 -26.41 5.56
CA THR A 64 6.70 -25.62 6.41
C THR A 64 6.43 -24.12 6.30
N PHE A 65 6.43 -23.58 5.08
CA PHE A 65 6.21 -22.13 4.86
C PHE A 65 4.92 -21.85 4.10
N VAL A 66 4.57 -22.75 3.18
CA VAL A 66 3.40 -22.64 2.32
C VAL A 66 2.59 -23.93 2.38
N MET A 67 1.32 -23.84 2.03
CA MET A 67 0.44 -24.98 1.78
C MET A 67 -0.11 -24.87 0.36
N GLU A 68 -0.27 -26.00 -0.31
CA GLU A 68 -0.99 -26.06 -1.58
C GLU A 68 -2.50 -26.12 -1.29
N ILE A 69 -3.25 -25.18 -1.84
CA ILE A 69 -4.71 -25.17 -1.81
C ILE A 69 -5.19 -25.14 -3.26
N GLY A 70 -5.68 -26.28 -3.74
CA GLY A 70 -6.05 -26.44 -5.15
C GLY A 70 -4.82 -26.46 -6.04
N HIS A 71 -4.59 -25.40 -6.83
CA HIS A 71 -3.43 -25.25 -7.71
C HIS A 71 -2.53 -24.06 -7.31
N ASP A 72 -2.76 -23.52 -6.11
CA ASP A 72 -2.13 -22.32 -5.62
C ASP A 72 -1.35 -22.60 -4.33
N TYR A 73 -0.18 -21.98 -4.19
CA TYR A 73 0.59 -22.00 -2.95
C TYR A 73 0.28 -20.76 -2.13
N SER A 74 -0.09 -20.93 -0.85
CA SER A 74 -0.32 -19.82 0.08
C SER A 74 0.51 -19.97 1.34
N PHE A 75 0.90 -18.86 1.96
CA PHE A 75 1.55 -18.92 3.28
C PHE A 75 0.66 -19.62 4.31
N ILE A 76 1.26 -20.52 5.11
CA ILE A 76 0.51 -21.26 6.15
C ILE A 76 0.06 -20.32 7.26
N HIS A 77 0.88 -19.32 7.60
CA HIS A 77 0.62 -18.36 8.67
C HIS A 77 0.99 -16.94 8.27
N ASP A 78 0.21 -15.97 8.74
CA ASP A 78 0.51 -14.54 8.58
C ASP A 78 1.86 -14.16 9.20
N SER A 79 2.26 -14.81 10.30
CA SER A 79 3.58 -14.58 10.91
C SER A 79 4.75 -14.92 9.98
N ILE A 80 4.61 -15.94 9.14
CA ILE A 80 5.62 -16.32 8.15
C ILE A 80 5.65 -15.26 7.04
N TYR A 81 4.47 -14.87 6.54
CA TYR A 81 4.34 -13.79 5.56
C TYR A 81 5.02 -12.51 6.06
N GLU A 82 4.72 -12.09 7.30
CA GLU A 82 5.31 -10.89 7.91
C GLU A 82 6.81 -11.02 8.12
N ALA A 83 7.31 -12.19 8.53
CA ALA A 83 8.74 -12.43 8.70
C ALA A 83 9.51 -12.36 7.36
N ILE A 84 8.93 -12.92 6.28
CA ILE A 84 9.52 -12.83 4.93
C ILE A 84 9.47 -11.38 4.44
N ALA A 85 8.33 -10.70 4.60
CA ALA A 85 8.18 -9.30 4.20
C ALA A 85 9.16 -8.39 4.93
N TYR A 86 9.28 -8.55 6.26
CA TYR A 86 10.24 -7.81 7.07
C TYR A 86 11.66 -8.07 6.59
N HIS A 87 12.07 -9.34 6.50
CA HIS A 87 13.44 -9.69 6.10
C HIS A 87 13.79 -9.14 4.70
N TYR A 88 12.92 -9.33 3.72
CA TYR A 88 13.13 -8.81 2.37
C TYR A 88 13.11 -7.28 2.33
N GLY A 89 12.18 -6.66 3.05
CA GLY A 89 11.99 -5.21 3.08
C GLY A 89 13.09 -4.43 3.78
N GLN A 90 13.83 -5.04 4.70
CA GLN A 90 15.02 -4.41 5.29
C GLN A 90 16.15 -4.23 4.25
N GLU A 91 16.27 -5.15 3.29
CA GLU A 91 17.27 -5.08 2.22
C GLU A 91 16.77 -4.29 1.00
N PHE A 92 15.48 -4.43 0.64
CA PHE A 92 14.90 -3.88 -0.59
C PHE A 92 13.61 -3.07 -0.34
N PRO A 93 13.66 -2.00 0.48
CA PRO A 93 12.46 -1.24 0.86
C PRO A 93 11.74 -0.63 -0.35
N GLU A 94 12.45 -0.21 -1.39
CA GLU A 94 11.82 0.34 -2.60
C GLU A 94 10.95 -0.68 -3.34
N GLN A 95 11.30 -1.96 -3.32
CA GLN A 95 10.49 -3.02 -3.94
C GLN A 95 9.26 -3.34 -3.09
N ILE A 96 9.36 -3.23 -1.77
CA ILE A 96 8.19 -3.26 -0.88
C ILE A 96 7.24 -2.11 -1.24
N LEU A 97 7.75 -0.87 -1.33
CA LEU A 97 6.95 0.30 -1.69
C LEU A 97 6.32 0.18 -3.07
N GLU A 98 6.94 -0.54 -4.01
CA GLU A 98 6.42 -0.68 -5.37
C GLU A 98 5.39 -1.81 -5.51
N PHE A 99 5.63 -2.97 -4.88
CA PHE A 99 4.87 -4.19 -5.19
C PHE A 99 3.81 -4.54 -4.14
N MET A 100 3.97 -4.11 -2.89
CA MET A 100 3.08 -4.53 -1.82
C MET A 100 1.74 -3.79 -1.85
N PRO A 101 0.63 -4.38 -1.37
CA PRO A 101 -0.66 -3.70 -1.33
C PRO A 101 -0.66 -2.53 -0.34
N SER A 102 -1.57 -1.57 -0.54
CA SER A 102 -1.56 -0.27 0.15
C SER A 102 -1.82 -0.41 1.65
N ASN A 103 -2.71 -1.32 2.04
CA ASN A 103 -2.92 -1.70 3.43
C ASN A 103 -1.66 -2.30 4.09
N PHE A 104 -0.79 -3.00 3.34
CA PHE A 104 0.49 -3.46 3.86
C PHE A 104 1.43 -2.27 4.10
N ILE A 105 1.50 -1.33 3.15
CA ILE A 105 2.30 -0.11 3.30
C ILE A 105 1.85 0.68 4.53
N LEU A 106 0.55 0.90 4.69
CA LEU A 106 -0.07 1.55 5.85
C LEU A 106 0.38 0.90 7.18
N ASN A 107 0.31 -0.43 7.25
CA ASN A 107 0.45 -1.15 8.52
C ASN A 107 1.89 -1.55 8.87
N LYS A 108 2.79 -1.68 7.88
CA LYS A 108 4.12 -2.29 8.08
C LYS A 108 5.27 -1.39 7.67
N VAL A 109 5.06 -0.34 6.90
CA VAL A 109 6.11 0.60 6.51
C VAL A 109 6.07 1.83 7.41
N ILE A 110 7.19 2.12 8.06
CA ILE A 110 7.29 3.24 9.00
C ILE A 110 8.48 4.12 8.65
N VAL A 111 8.33 5.42 8.86
CA VAL A 111 9.46 6.36 8.77
C VAL A 111 10.26 6.31 10.07
N VAL A 112 11.60 6.27 9.96
CA VAL A 112 12.50 6.38 11.12
C VAL A 112 12.22 7.69 11.85
N GLY A 113 11.88 7.60 13.14
CA GLY A 113 11.47 8.75 13.96
C GLY A 113 9.99 8.76 14.34
N SER A 114 9.16 7.91 13.73
CA SER A 114 7.79 7.67 14.20
C SER A 114 7.76 6.79 15.47
N PRO A 115 6.84 7.05 16.43
CA PRO A 115 6.67 6.21 17.61
C PRO A 115 6.13 4.84 17.20
N THR A 116 6.83 3.74 17.53
CA THR A 116 6.39 2.39 17.11
C THR A 116 6.58 1.32 18.18
N PHE A 117 5.68 0.32 18.16
CA PHE A 117 5.53 -0.74 19.16
C PHE A 117 5.75 -2.18 18.61
N ASN A 118 6.08 -2.34 17.32
CA ASN A 118 6.19 -3.66 16.67
C ASN A 118 7.58 -3.88 16.05
N ASP A 119 8.16 -5.06 16.33
CA ASP A 119 9.51 -5.44 15.90
C ASP A 119 9.61 -5.78 14.41
N LEU A 120 8.49 -6.08 13.74
CA LEU A 120 8.45 -6.48 12.32
C LEU A 120 8.06 -5.34 11.35
N ASN A 121 8.35 -4.10 11.71
CA ASN A 121 8.14 -2.95 10.82
C ASN A 121 9.32 -2.69 9.89
N ILE A 122 9.04 -2.41 8.63
CA ILE A 122 10.02 -2.04 7.61
C ILE A 122 10.29 -0.54 7.75
N LYS A 123 11.50 -0.21 8.18
CA LYS A 123 11.91 1.17 8.46
C LYS A 123 12.47 1.82 7.19
N ILE A 124 11.83 2.89 6.74
CA ILE A 124 12.34 3.71 5.64
C ILE A 124 13.05 4.95 6.17
N LYS A 125 14.20 5.24 5.57
CA LYS A 125 15.02 6.44 5.82
C LYS A 125 14.62 7.57 4.89
N GLU A 126 15.08 8.79 5.18
CA GLU A 126 14.82 10.00 4.38
C GLU A 126 15.14 9.83 2.90
N SER A 127 16.17 9.06 2.55
CA SER A 127 16.54 8.74 1.17
C SER A 127 15.41 8.08 0.36
N HIS A 128 14.40 7.50 1.01
CA HIS A 128 13.26 6.84 0.38
C HIS A 128 11.97 7.67 0.44
N PHE A 129 11.99 8.88 1.01
CA PHE A 129 10.76 9.67 1.20
C PHE A 129 10.07 10.00 -0.11
N LEU A 130 10.84 10.36 -1.14
CA LEU A 130 10.27 10.61 -2.46
C LEU A 130 9.55 9.36 -2.99
N LYS A 131 10.14 8.17 -2.82
CA LYS A 131 9.55 6.91 -3.27
C LYS A 131 8.28 6.55 -2.51
N LEU A 132 8.24 6.76 -1.19
CA LEU A 132 7.01 6.58 -0.42
C LEU A 132 5.95 7.64 -0.80
N ALA A 133 6.34 8.90 -1.01
CA ALA A 133 5.44 9.96 -1.44
C ALA A 133 4.80 9.65 -2.80
N GLU A 134 5.60 9.21 -3.77
CA GLU A 134 5.12 8.73 -5.08
C GLU A 134 4.15 7.57 -4.91
N ARG A 135 4.47 6.61 -4.03
CA ARG A 135 3.60 5.48 -3.74
C ARG A 135 2.25 5.92 -3.14
N LEU A 136 2.25 6.79 -2.14
CA LEU A 136 1.00 7.30 -1.55
C LEU A 136 0.19 8.12 -2.56
N TYR A 137 0.86 8.83 -3.47
CA TYR A 137 0.18 9.53 -4.56
C TYR A 137 -0.49 8.55 -5.55
N LEU A 138 0.16 7.43 -5.91
CA LEU A 138 -0.46 6.39 -6.73
C LEU A 138 -1.69 5.75 -6.04
N ASP A 139 -1.61 5.55 -4.72
CA ASP A 139 -2.73 5.05 -3.92
C ASP A 139 -3.86 6.07 -3.85
N LEU A 140 -3.54 7.36 -3.81
CA LEU A 140 -4.50 8.46 -3.91
C LEU A 140 -5.18 8.49 -5.28
N GLU A 141 -4.43 8.33 -6.38
CA GLU A 141 -4.95 8.19 -7.75
C GLU A 141 -5.85 6.95 -7.90
N SER A 142 -5.59 5.92 -7.10
CA SER A 142 -6.41 4.70 -7.03
C SER A 142 -7.60 4.84 -6.07
N ASN A 143 -7.80 6.02 -5.47
CA ASN A 143 -8.83 6.33 -4.48
C ASN A 143 -8.79 5.41 -3.25
N LYS A 144 -7.61 5.09 -2.75
CA LYS A 144 -7.42 4.37 -1.48
C LYS A 144 -7.17 5.37 -0.35
N LEU A 145 -8.16 6.21 -0.11
CA LEU A 145 -8.02 7.41 0.73
C LEU A 145 -7.66 7.04 2.17
N PHE A 146 -8.26 5.99 2.71
CA PHE A 146 -7.93 5.46 4.03
C PHE A 146 -6.46 5.05 4.11
N ASP A 147 -5.97 4.23 3.19
CA ASP A 147 -4.58 3.76 3.21
C ASP A 147 -3.56 4.91 3.13
N VAL A 148 -3.90 5.97 2.40
CA VAL A 148 -3.06 7.18 2.28
C VAL A 148 -3.10 8.01 3.54
N PHE A 149 -4.28 8.45 3.97
CA PHE A 149 -4.41 9.44 5.04
C PHE A 149 -4.20 8.86 6.44
N MET A 150 -4.32 7.54 6.58
CA MET A 150 -3.97 6.83 7.81
C MET A 150 -2.50 6.51 7.94
N ASN A 151 -1.70 6.75 6.90
CA ASN A 151 -0.29 6.45 6.94
C ASN A 151 0.42 7.32 7.98
N GLN A 152 1.02 6.68 8.99
CA GLN A 152 1.74 7.36 10.07
C GLN A 152 2.93 8.18 9.57
N ALA A 153 3.46 7.93 8.38
CA ALA A 153 4.49 8.76 7.79
C ALA A 153 4.03 10.23 7.68
N LEU A 154 2.74 10.49 7.45
CA LEU A 154 2.19 11.84 7.34
C LEU A 154 2.24 12.65 8.65
N THR A 155 2.42 12.00 9.81
CA THR A 155 2.63 12.71 11.08
C THR A 155 4.09 13.13 11.27
N TYR A 156 5.02 12.63 10.44
CA TYR A 156 6.42 13.02 10.47
C TYR A 156 6.67 14.20 9.53
N GLN A 157 6.95 15.37 10.11
CA GLN A 157 7.00 16.65 9.39
C GLN A 157 7.92 16.64 8.14
N PRO A 158 9.16 16.12 8.19
CA PRO A 158 10.01 16.08 7.00
C PRO A 158 9.44 15.23 5.84
N PHE A 159 8.73 14.14 6.15
CA PHE A 159 8.06 13.36 5.12
C PHE A 159 6.85 14.11 4.55
N LEU A 160 6.05 14.72 5.42
CA LEU A 160 4.88 15.49 5.01
C LEU A 160 5.26 16.60 4.01
N GLU A 161 6.36 17.31 4.25
CA GLU A 161 6.86 18.34 3.32
C GLU A 161 7.20 17.79 1.94
N VAL A 162 7.86 16.63 1.87
CA VAL A 162 8.15 15.95 0.59
C VAL A 162 6.86 15.56 -0.13
N PHE A 163 5.87 15.04 0.58
CA PHE A 163 4.59 14.64 0.00
C PHE A 163 3.79 15.85 -0.52
N ILE A 164 3.78 16.96 0.22
CA ILE A 164 3.17 18.22 -0.20
C ILE A 164 3.80 18.75 -1.48
N GLU A 165 5.14 18.80 -1.53
CA GLU A 165 5.88 19.28 -2.70
C GLU A 165 5.66 18.40 -3.93
N LEU A 166 5.49 17.09 -3.75
CA LEU A 166 5.12 16.18 -4.83
C LEU A 166 3.72 16.52 -5.39
N ILE A 167 2.71 16.62 -4.52
CA ILE A 167 1.31 16.87 -4.92
C ILE A 167 1.21 18.22 -5.66
N ARG A 168 1.89 19.27 -5.18
CA ARG A 168 1.89 20.60 -5.82
C ARG A 168 2.39 20.61 -7.26
N LYS A 169 3.19 19.63 -7.65
CA LYS A 169 3.74 19.50 -9.01
C LYS A 169 2.81 18.72 -9.95
N LYS A 170 1.72 18.15 -9.44
CA LYS A 170 0.79 17.34 -10.22
C LYS A 170 -0.35 18.20 -10.78
N PRO A 171 -0.89 17.87 -11.98
CA PRO A 171 -2.01 18.60 -12.54
C PRO A 171 -3.25 18.54 -11.63
N TYR A 172 -3.90 19.67 -11.44
CA TYR A 172 -5.09 19.76 -10.59
C TYR A 172 -6.24 18.87 -11.10
N GLU A 173 -6.40 18.74 -12.41
CA GLU A 173 -7.53 17.99 -13.00
C GLU A 173 -7.43 16.48 -12.70
N ASP A 174 -6.22 15.91 -12.66
CA ASP A 174 -5.99 14.51 -12.29
C ASP A 174 -6.42 14.26 -10.83
N PHE A 175 -6.10 15.22 -9.96
CA PHE A 175 -6.47 15.19 -8.55
C PHE A 175 -7.98 15.37 -8.38
N LYS A 176 -8.58 16.34 -9.07
CA LYS A 176 -10.00 16.71 -8.98
C LYS A 176 -10.91 15.56 -9.37
N PHE A 177 -10.64 14.90 -10.50
CA PHE A 177 -11.47 13.81 -11.00
C PHE A 177 -11.45 12.60 -10.05
N THR A 178 -10.27 12.29 -9.51
CA THR A 178 -10.09 11.15 -8.61
C THR A 178 -10.68 11.42 -7.22
N PHE A 179 -10.50 12.63 -6.68
CA PHE A 179 -10.82 12.94 -5.29
C PHE A 179 -12.21 13.56 -5.08
N LEU A 180 -12.75 14.33 -6.03
CA LEU A 180 -14.01 15.06 -5.84
C LEU A 180 -15.25 14.29 -6.31
N THR A 181 -15.09 13.21 -7.08
CA THR A 181 -16.22 12.45 -7.63
C THR A 181 -16.81 11.50 -6.57
N PRO A 182 -18.07 11.67 -6.14
CA PRO A 182 -18.72 10.76 -5.18
C PRO A 182 -18.82 9.33 -5.72
N ARG A 183 -18.61 8.34 -4.84
CA ARG A 183 -18.72 6.92 -5.21
C ARG A 183 -19.97 6.21 -4.68
N ILE A 184 -20.74 6.88 -3.81
CA ILE A 184 -21.99 6.35 -3.24
C ILE A 184 -23.06 7.49 -3.21
N GLY A 185 -24.20 7.29 -3.90
CA GLY A 185 -25.30 8.28 -4.05
C GLY A 185 -26.34 7.96 -5.16
N ASN A 186 -27.52 8.61 -5.14
CA ASN A 186 -28.76 8.27 -5.90
C ASN A 186 -28.77 8.58 -7.42
N SER A 187 -27.76 8.18 -8.20
CA SER A 187 -27.82 8.30 -9.67
C SER A 187 -27.21 7.08 -10.35
N ASP A 188 -27.74 6.73 -11.53
CA ASP A 188 -27.62 5.50 -12.35
C ASP A 188 -26.20 4.97 -12.71
N HIS A 189 -25.15 5.42 -12.02
CA HIS A 189 -23.75 5.08 -12.31
C HIS A 189 -22.95 4.60 -11.09
N LEU A 190 -23.59 4.07 -10.04
CA LEU A 190 -22.92 3.76 -8.78
C LEU A 190 -23.14 2.30 -8.33
N ILE A 191 -22.10 1.73 -7.73
CA ILE A 191 -21.92 0.29 -7.52
C ILE A 191 -22.88 -0.25 -6.45
N ASN A 192 -23.70 -1.26 -6.80
CA ASN A 192 -24.65 -1.87 -5.88
C ASN A 192 -23.93 -2.82 -4.90
N TYR A 193 -24.44 -2.94 -3.66
CA TYR A 193 -23.94 -3.89 -2.66
C TYR A 193 -23.97 -5.33 -3.18
N ASP A 194 -24.97 -5.66 -4.00
CA ASP A 194 -25.12 -6.99 -4.61
C ASP A 194 -24.00 -7.33 -5.62
N ASP A 195 -23.28 -6.33 -6.16
CA ASP A 195 -22.20 -6.50 -7.15
C ASP A 195 -20.80 -6.60 -6.52
N LEU A 196 -20.66 -6.31 -5.21
CA LEU A 196 -19.38 -6.29 -4.51
C LEU A 196 -19.44 -7.15 -3.24
N GLY A 197 -18.45 -8.01 -3.04
CA GLY A 197 -18.31 -8.69 -1.74
C GLY A 197 -18.17 -7.70 -0.58
N GLU A 198 -18.68 -8.07 0.59
CA GLU A 198 -18.81 -7.25 1.82
C GLU A 198 -17.56 -6.41 2.15
N ARG A 199 -16.37 -7.02 2.15
CA ARG A 199 -15.09 -6.30 2.42
C ARG A 199 -14.83 -5.15 1.46
N LYS A 200 -15.11 -5.33 0.18
CA LYS A 200 -14.87 -4.32 -0.84
C LYS A 200 -15.85 -3.15 -0.71
N TYR A 201 -17.07 -3.42 -0.24
CA TYR A 201 -18.06 -2.39 0.06
C TYR A 201 -17.64 -1.55 1.27
N GLU A 202 -17.18 -2.19 2.35
CA GLU A 202 -16.70 -1.49 3.55
C GLU A 202 -15.53 -0.55 3.26
N ASP A 203 -14.56 -1.00 2.45
CA ASP A 203 -13.42 -0.18 2.04
C ASP A 203 -13.87 1.07 1.27
N ILE A 204 -14.78 0.90 0.29
CA ILE A 204 -15.33 2.02 -0.49
C ILE A 204 -16.12 2.98 0.40
N TYR A 205 -16.94 2.46 1.32
CA TYR A 205 -17.70 3.28 2.25
C TYR A 205 -16.79 4.10 3.17
N ARG A 206 -15.69 3.49 3.63
CA ARG A 206 -14.69 4.16 4.46
C ARG A 206 -14.01 5.30 3.69
N ASP A 207 -13.57 5.05 2.46
CA ASP A 207 -12.97 6.07 1.61
C ASP A 207 -13.95 7.22 1.30
N GLU A 208 -15.21 6.90 0.99
CA GLU A 208 -16.26 7.89 0.72
C GLU A 208 -16.57 8.74 1.96
N THR A 209 -16.50 8.16 3.16
CA THR A 209 -16.67 8.89 4.42
C THR A 209 -15.56 9.93 4.61
N ILE A 210 -14.29 9.53 4.42
CA ILE A 210 -13.13 10.44 4.51
C ILE A 210 -13.23 11.55 3.46
N ARG A 211 -13.62 11.20 2.23
CA ARG A 211 -13.82 12.15 1.14
C ARG A 211 -14.82 13.24 1.53
N ARG A 212 -15.99 12.87 2.05
CA ARG A 212 -17.04 13.82 2.46
C ARG A 212 -16.53 14.77 3.54
N GLU A 213 -15.84 14.26 4.54
CA GLU A 213 -15.27 15.07 5.62
C GLU A 213 -14.27 16.11 5.11
N LEU A 214 -13.35 15.71 4.22
CA LEU A 214 -12.36 16.62 3.63
C LEU A 214 -13.02 17.76 2.82
N LEU A 215 -14.24 17.54 2.30
CA LEU A 215 -14.99 18.49 1.49
C LEU A 215 -16.01 19.34 2.27
N THR A 216 -16.38 18.96 3.51
CA THR A 216 -17.31 19.74 4.35
C THR A 216 -16.68 21.02 4.93
N ASP A 217 -17.49 22.08 5.11
CA ASP A 217 -17.10 23.32 5.80
C ASP A 217 -16.89 23.06 7.32
N LYS A 218 -16.05 23.87 7.96
CA LYS A 218 -15.65 23.79 9.37
C LYS A 218 -16.82 23.60 10.34
N ARG A 219 -17.99 24.18 10.06
CA ARG A 219 -19.19 24.08 10.90
C ARG A 219 -19.96 22.76 10.76
N GLU A 220 -19.87 22.09 9.61
CA GLU A 220 -20.51 20.78 9.41
C GLU A 220 -19.62 19.62 9.89
N ARG A 221 -18.30 19.87 10.03
CA ARG A 221 -17.31 18.93 10.54
C ARG A 221 -17.57 18.51 11.99
N GLU A 222 -17.91 19.46 12.87
CA GLU A 222 -18.19 19.21 14.31
C GLU A 222 -19.31 18.17 14.55
N SER A 223 -20.22 18.00 13.58
CA SER A 223 -21.30 17.00 13.64
C SER A 223 -20.89 15.60 13.13
N LEU A 224 -19.92 15.54 12.19
CA LEU A 224 -19.32 14.28 11.71
C LEU A 224 -18.19 13.76 12.60
N GLU A 225 -17.53 14.64 13.36
CA GLU A 225 -16.42 14.34 14.29
C GLU A 225 -16.74 13.21 15.27
N GLY A 226 -17.97 13.16 15.81
CA GLY A 226 -18.39 12.11 16.73
C GLY A 226 -18.45 10.70 16.10
N LYS A 227 -18.47 10.59 14.77
CA LYS A 227 -18.50 9.32 14.03
C LYS A 227 -17.13 8.92 13.47
N ILE A 228 -16.24 9.91 13.25
CA ILE A 228 -14.96 9.73 12.53
C ILE A 228 -13.72 9.87 13.44
N SER A 229 -13.86 10.35 14.69
CA SER A 229 -12.74 10.51 15.63
C SER A 229 -11.95 9.22 15.94
N GLN A 230 -12.51 8.06 15.59
CA GLN A 230 -11.85 6.76 15.69
C GLN A 230 -10.90 6.47 14.51
N TYR A 231 -11.01 7.21 13.41
CA TYR A 231 -10.29 6.96 12.17
C TYR A 231 -9.24 8.01 11.87
N VAL A 232 -9.46 9.32 11.94
CA VAL A 232 -8.45 10.31 11.49
C VAL A 232 -8.23 11.40 12.55
N THR A 233 -7.00 11.89 12.72
CA THR A 233 -6.74 13.00 13.65
C THR A 233 -7.05 14.36 13.01
N PHE A 234 -7.55 15.30 13.83
CA PHE A 234 -7.90 16.67 13.42
C PHE A 234 -6.74 17.39 12.72
N ASP A 235 -5.51 17.21 13.20
CA ASP A 235 -4.30 17.83 12.65
C ASP A 235 -3.99 17.37 11.21
N GLN A 236 -4.24 16.08 10.90
CA GLN A 236 -4.04 15.53 9.56
C GLN A 236 -5.09 16.07 8.57
N ILE A 237 -6.36 16.13 8.98
CA ILE A 237 -7.47 16.66 8.17
C ILE A 237 -7.26 18.14 7.88
N ASP A 238 -6.83 18.94 8.86
CA ASP A 238 -6.61 20.36 8.66
C ASP A 238 -5.40 20.64 7.77
N LYS A 239 -4.31 19.87 7.88
CA LYS A 239 -3.14 19.96 6.98
C LYS A 239 -3.51 19.61 5.53
N LEU A 240 -4.32 18.57 5.34
CA LEU A 240 -4.80 18.15 4.01
C LEU A 240 -5.84 19.09 3.43
N GLY A 241 -6.78 19.57 4.24
CA GLY A 241 -7.73 20.61 3.85
C GLY A 241 -7.02 21.92 3.48
N CYS A 242 -5.96 22.29 4.19
CA CYS A 242 -5.11 23.44 3.84
C CYS A 242 -4.35 23.23 2.53
N LEU A 243 -3.85 22.02 2.27
CA LEU A 243 -3.28 21.58 0.99
C LEU A 243 -4.26 21.76 -0.18
N LEU A 244 -5.48 21.23 -0.03
CA LEU A 244 -6.54 21.32 -1.03
C LEU A 244 -6.96 22.77 -1.29
N ARG A 245 -7.12 23.56 -0.21
CA ARG A 245 -7.48 24.97 -0.31
C ARG A 245 -6.36 25.80 -0.96
N ALA A 246 -5.10 25.58 -0.57
CA ALA A 246 -3.95 26.27 -1.16
C ALA A 246 -3.77 25.95 -2.66
N HIS A 247 -4.05 24.72 -3.08
CA HIS A 247 -4.01 24.33 -4.48
C HIS A 247 -5.14 25.00 -5.30
N SER A 248 -6.34 25.14 -4.71
CA SER A 248 -7.50 25.77 -5.36
C SER A 248 -7.40 27.30 -5.52
N SER A 249 -6.63 27.98 -4.66
CA SER A 249 -6.40 29.42 -4.75
C SER A 249 -5.22 29.78 -5.66
N PHE A 250 -4.29 28.85 -5.90
CA PHE A 250 -3.18 29.06 -6.83
C PHE A 250 -3.62 28.96 -8.31
N THR A 251 -4.58 28.08 -8.64
CA THR A 251 -5.09 27.90 -10.01
C THR A 251 -6.14 28.92 -10.45
N ARG A 252 -6.64 29.76 -9.55
CA ARG A 252 -7.55 30.88 -9.89
C ARG A 252 -6.83 32.16 -10.31
N ASN A 253 -5.51 32.21 -10.16
CA ASN A 253 -4.69 33.39 -10.44
C ASN A 253 -3.68 33.18 -11.61
N CYS A 254 -3.90 32.16 -12.44
CA CYS A 254 -3.19 31.95 -13.71
C CYS A 254 -4.18 31.89 -14.87
#